data_AF-A0A0S8JWJ3-F1
#
_entry.id   AF-A0A0S8JWJ3-F1
#
_cell.length_a   1.000
_cell.length_b   1.000
_cell.length_c   1.000
_cell.angle_alpha   90.00
_cell.angle_beta   90.00
_cell.angle_gamma   90.00
#
_symmetry.space_group_name_H-M   'P 1'
#
loop_
_entity.id
_entity.type
_entity.pdbx_description
1 polymer ?
#
loop_
_entity_poly.entity_id
_entity_poly.type
_entity_poly.pdbx_seq_one_letter_code
_entity_poly.pdbx_strand_id
1 'polypeptide(L)'
;MKPTRINRRHFIAKASTGILGAGAGASFIRNKRSDIDDHSGRDEEPRIKEYRTLGRTGFKVSDIGCGPINITHDNVLKAILDAGVNFIDTADYYRKGNNEKMVGRVLKNFDRKTIFVNIKIGVSEKDTVEDIVSKVHKSLDRLDTDYLDGLMLWNASSVDEISNASFHRAIEQLKSEGRVKYCGVSSHGANWTGETKDSMSRVIRAAVEDGRFDLVLFVYNYLQKDIGQELLRACATKNIGATLMKTDPFGGQFLQVLEMAENYDRDSMPEWLAKPYNKIIDNQTKAGSFLEEQQIFDEDAKREAAIGFVLNDPAVHSVLISFKSFSDIQNYVGLSGKRLSARSNSLINSLKATCSHLYCRHACGICESKCPHAVPVNTIMRYNHYFMAQGLEKSSMEKYYSLPGKKADLCSSCEGYCEQECPYGVPIQALLSIAHHNLSFHAV
;
A
#
# COMPACT_ATOMS: atom_id res chain seq x y z
N MET A 1 39.04 -19.35 6.67
CA MET A 1 39.68 -18.06 6.35
C MET A 1 38.71 -16.94 6.68
N LYS A 2 39.13 -15.92 7.45
CA LYS A 2 38.28 -14.74 7.76
C LYS A 2 38.09 -13.90 6.48
N PRO A 3 36.91 -13.30 6.23
CA PRO A 3 36.74 -12.40 5.10
C PRO A 3 37.36 -11.03 5.41
N THR A 4 38.27 -10.59 4.55
CA THR A 4 38.87 -9.25 4.57
C THR A 4 37.86 -8.21 4.09
N ARG A 5 37.52 -7.24 4.95
CA ARG A 5 36.72 -6.06 4.58
C ARG A 5 37.51 -5.17 3.62
N ILE A 6 36.98 -4.93 2.43
CA ILE A 6 37.52 -3.93 1.50
C ILE A 6 37.14 -2.53 1.99
N ASN A 7 38.14 -1.70 2.27
CA ASN A 7 37.99 -0.32 2.71
C ASN A 7 37.78 0.61 1.51
N ARG A 8 36.71 1.42 1.55
CA ARG A 8 36.27 2.40 0.52
C ARG A 8 37.36 3.37 0.02
N ARG A 9 38.48 3.54 0.73
CA ARG A 9 39.56 4.44 0.31
C ARG A 9 40.51 3.87 -0.75
N HIS A 10 40.45 2.57 -1.06
CA HIS A 10 41.39 1.94 -2.02
C HIS A 10 40.90 1.91 -3.47
N PHE A 11 39.64 2.24 -3.73
CA PHE A 11 39.07 2.22 -5.09
C PHE A 11 39.36 3.51 -5.89
N ILE A 12 39.51 4.65 -5.20
CA ILE A 12 39.70 5.96 -5.86
C ILE A 12 41.16 6.19 -6.32
N ALA A 13 42.14 5.44 -5.78
CA ALA A 13 43.56 5.67 -6.06
C ALA A 13 44.09 5.01 -7.36
N LYS A 14 43.30 4.19 -8.06
CA LYS A 14 43.76 3.47 -9.28
C LYS A 14 43.26 4.05 -10.60
N ALA A 15 42.50 5.15 -10.60
CA ALA A 15 41.96 5.73 -11.83
C ALA A 15 42.85 6.79 -12.50
N SER A 16 44.03 7.12 -11.96
CA SER A 16 44.81 8.30 -12.37
C SER A 16 46.20 8.01 -12.98
N THR A 17 46.45 6.81 -13.49
CA THR A 17 47.73 6.50 -14.19
C THR A 17 47.49 5.81 -15.52
N GLY A 18 47.53 6.59 -16.61
CA GLY A 18 47.41 6.04 -17.96
C GLY A 18 47.40 7.08 -19.07
N ILE A 19 48.40 7.96 -19.15
CA ILE A 19 48.73 8.66 -20.41
C ILE A 19 50.25 8.62 -20.55
N LEU A 20 50.77 8.04 -21.65
CA LEU A 20 51.99 8.45 -22.36
C LEU A 20 52.18 7.68 -23.69
N GLY A 21 52.03 8.39 -24.83
CA GLY A 21 52.63 8.16 -26.17
C GLY A 21 52.14 6.96 -27.01
N ALA A 22 51.99 6.97 -28.33
CA ALA A 22 52.19 7.88 -29.47
C ALA A 22 51.32 7.30 -30.62
N GLY A 23 50.61 8.03 -31.50
CA GLY A 23 51.12 8.83 -32.60
C GLY A 23 50.34 8.52 -33.90
N ALA A 24 49.77 9.57 -34.51
CA ALA A 24 49.32 9.75 -35.91
C ALA A 24 48.20 8.86 -36.53
N GLY A 25 47.09 9.51 -36.92
CA GLY A 25 46.23 9.00 -37.99
C GLY A 25 44.76 9.48 -37.98
N ALA A 26 44.47 10.46 -38.85
CA ALA A 26 43.18 10.71 -39.51
C ALA A 26 41.98 11.32 -38.73
N SER A 27 41.44 12.35 -39.39
CA SER A 27 40.22 13.11 -39.12
C SER A 27 38.98 12.28 -38.81
N PHE A 28 38.16 12.75 -37.87
CA PHE A 28 36.73 13.12 -38.00
C PHE A 28 36.03 13.05 -36.63
N ILE A 29 35.03 13.92 -36.47
CA ILE A 29 34.10 14.08 -35.33
C ILE A 29 34.62 14.97 -34.19
N ARG A 30 34.29 16.26 -34.34
CA ARG A 30 34.27 17.29 -33.29
C ARG A 30 33.28 16.87 -32.21
N ASN A 31 33.76 16.17 -31.19
CA ASN A 31 32.93 15.78 -30.06
C ASN A 31 32.57 17.05 -29.27
N LYS A 32 31.28 17.40 -29.26
CA LYS A 32 30.70 18.42 -28.38
C LYS A 32 31.15 18.07 -26.96
N ARG A 33 31.91 18.97 -26.32
CA ARG A 33 31.99 18.98 -24.85
C ARG A 33 30.55 19.03 -24.36
N SER A 34 30.17 18.06 -23.54
CA SER A 34 28.87 18.03 -22.86
C SER A 34 28.69 19.37 -22.16
N ASP A 35 27.80 20.18 -22.71
CA ASP A 35 27.18 21.26 -21.99
C ASP A 35 26.64 20.64 -20.69
N ILE A 36 27.02 21.23 -19.56
CA ILE A 36 26.32 21.01 -18.30
C ILE A 36 24.90 21.48 -18.59
N ASP A 37 23.98 20.53 -18.76
CA ASP A 37 22.58 20.81 -19.04
C ASP A 37 22.04 21.73 -17.94
N ASP A 38 21.88 22.99 -18.30
CA ASP A 38 21.06 23.95 -17.60
C ASP A 38 19.61 23.46 -17.70
N HIS A 39 19.16 22.72 -16.70
CA HIS A 39 17.76 22.36 -16.50
C HIS A 39 16.91 23.59 -16.12
N SER A 40 17.02 24.70 -16.86
CA SER A 40 16.17 25.87 -16.73
C SER A 40 14.78 25.69 -17.35
N GLY A 41 14.48 24.49 -17.87
CA GLY A 41 13.10 24.02 -18.03
C GLY A 41 12.67 23.33 -16.73
N ARG A 42 12.26 24.10 -15.72
CA ARG A 42 11.54 23.51 -14.59
C ARG A 42 10.21 22.99 -15.13
N ASP A 43 10.10 21.70 -15.36
CA ASP A 43 8.81 21.04 -15.39
C ASP A 43 8.05 21.53 -14.14
N GLU A 44 6.88 22.16 -14.33
CA GLU A 44 6.11 22.69 -13.21
C GLU A 44 5.93 21.59 -12.17
N GLU A 45 6.17 21.91 -10.90
CA GLU A 45 5.91 20.97 -9.81
C GLU A 45 4.47 20.46 -9.93
N PRO A 46 4.26 19.14 -9.85
CA PRO A 46 2.97 18.51 -10.08
C PRO A 46 1.96 19.04 -9.06
N ARG A 47 0.76 19.33 -9.53
CA ARG A 47 -0.37 19.77 -8.71
C ARG A 47 -1.55 18.85 -8.94
N ILE A 48 -2.37 18.67 -7.90
CA ILE A 48 -3.68 18.04 -8.02
C ILE A 48 -4.49 18.74 -9.12
N LYS A 49 -5.06 17.94 -10.02
CA LYS A 49 -5.86 18.38 -11.15
C LYS A 49 -7.35 18.13 -10.95
N GLU A 50 -7.72 17.27 -10.00
CA GLU A 50 -9.11 16.90 -9.77
C GLU A 50 -9.47 16.79 -8.29
N TYR A 51 -10.65 17.33 -7.97
CA TYR A 51 -11.29 17.20 -6.66
C TYR A 51 -12.69 16.62 -6.82
N ARG A 52 -13.04 15.62 -6.02
CA ARG A 52 -14.33 14.92 -6.03
C ARG A 52 -15.08 15.18 -4.72
N THR A 53 -16.39 15.40 -4.80
CA THR A 53 -17.24 15.54 -3.60
C THR A 53 -17.32 14.19 -2.90
N LEU A 54 -16.80 14.07 -1.68
CA LEU A 54 -16.70 12.83 -0.92
C LEU A 54 -18.09 12.38 -0.44
N GLY A 55 -18.82 11.65 -1.29
CA GLY A 55 -20.17 11.19 -1.03
C GLY A 55 -21.08 12.28 -0.45
N ARG A 56 -21.87 11.90 0.55
CA ARG A 56 -22.81 12.78 1.26
C ARG A 56 -22.16 13.76 2.25
N THR A 57 -20.84 13.75 2.39
CA THR A 57 -20.16 14.73 3.25
C THR A 57 -20.25 16.15 2.66
N GLY A 58 -20.35 16.28 1.33
CA GLY A 58 -20.31 17.56 0.63
C GLY A 58 -18.92 18.20 0.55
N PHE A 59 -17.90 17.61 1.17
CA PHE A 59 -16.52 18.10 1.11
C PHE A 59 -15.84 17.65 -0.19
N LYS A 60 -15.10 18.54 -0.86
CA LYS A 60 -14.33 18.19 -2.06
C LYS A 60 -12.92 17.73 -1.68
N VAL A 61 -12.63 16.45 -1.88
CA VAL A 61 -11.30 15.85 -1.64
C VAL A 61 -10.53 15.69 -2.95
N SER A 62 -9.21 15.80 -2.89
CA SER A 62 -8.31 15.48 -3.99
C SER A 62 -8.41 13.99 -4.33
N ASP A 63 -8.43 13.67 -5.62
CA ASP A 63 -8.50 12.29 -6.13
C ASP A 63 -7.28 11.43 -5.73
N ILE A 64 -6.16 12.08 -5.42
CA ILE A 64 -5.02 11.52 -4.70
C ILE A 64 -5.02 12.06 -3.27
N GLY A 65 -5.13 11.16 -2.29
CA GLY A 65 -5.08 11.46 -0.86
C GLY A 65 -3.78 10.95 -0.21
N CYS A 66 -3.50 11.43 0.99
CA CYS A 66 -2.27 11.13 1.72
C CYS A 66 -2.55 10.20 2.91
N GLY A 67 -1.94 9.01 2.91
CA GLY A 67 -1.78 8.14 4.07
C GLY A 67 -0.38 8.31 4.69
N PRO A 68 -0.19 9.21 5.66
CA PRO A 68 1.13 9.74 6.03
C PRO A 68 1.98 8.78 6.89
N ILE A 69 1.64 7.49 6.99
CA ILE A 69 2.31 6.53 7.90
C ILE A 69 3.83 6.46 7.70
N ASN A 70 4.30 6.61 6.46
CA ASN A 70 5.72 6.57 6.09
C ASN A 70 6.41 7.94 6.06
N ILE A 71 5.68 9.03 6.30
CA ILE A 71 6.26 10.36 6.30
C ILE A 71 7.01 10.58 7.63
N THR A 72 8.32 10.80 7.53
CA THR A 72 9.19 11.03 8.68
C THR A 72 9.53 12.49 8.92
N HIS A 73 9.28 13.37 7.95
CA HIS A 73 9.66 14.78 8.01
C HIS A 73 8.49 15.69 7.63
N ASP A 74 8.31 16.76 8.42
CA ASP A 74 7.24 17.75 8.28
C ASP A 74 7.22 18.41 6.88
N ASN A 75 8.40 18.66 6.30
CA ASN A 75 8.55 19.29 4.98
C ASN A 75 7.99 18.45 3.82
N VAL A 76 8.02 17.11 3.94
CA VAL A 76 7.43 16.22 2.92
C VAL A 76 5.91 16.33 2.95
N LEU A 77 5.29 16.24 4.13
CA LEU A 77 3.83 16.44 4.25
C LEU A 77 3.44 17.85 3.81
N LYS A 78 4.20 18.87 4.19
CA LYS A 78 3.94 20.24 3.75
C LYS A 78 3.94 20.34 2.21
N ALA A 79 4.95 19.78 1.54
CA ALA A 79 5.02 19.81 0.08
C ALA A 79 3.87 19.04 -0.60
N ILE A 80 3.43 17.93 -0.02
CA ILE A 80 2.24 17.18 -0.48
C ILE A 80 0.99 18.06 -0.41
N LEU A 81 0.79 18.78 0.70
CA LEU A 81 -0.35 19.69 0.86
C LEU A 81 -0.24 20.94 -0.03
N ASP A 82 0.96 21.51 -0.17
CA ASP A 82 1.23 22.60 -1.11
C ASP A 82 0.92 22.16 -2.55
N ALA A 83 1.12 20.88 -2.89
CA ALA A 83 0.76 20.29 -4.19
C ALA A 83 -0.75 20.16 -4.43
N GLY A 84 -1.58 20.55 -3.45
CA GLY A 84 -3.04 20.58 -3.54
C GLY A 84 -3.72 19.33 -2.98
N VAL A 85 -2.97 18.36 -2.44
CA VAL A 85 -3.58 17.23 -1.73
C VAL A 85 -4.27 17.77 -0.49
N ASN A 86 -5.56 17.47 -0.32
CA ASN A 86 -6.34 18.03 0.78
C ASN A 86 -7.09 16.96 1.59
N PHE A 87 -6.74 15.69 1.43
CA PHE A 87 -7.30 14.60 2.21
C PHE A 87 -6.18 13.82 2.91
N ILE A 88 -6.16 13.90 4.24
CA ILE A 88 -5.20 13.21 5.10
C ILE A 88 -5.91 12.08 5.84
N ASP A 89 -5.36 10.89 5.76
CA ASP A 89 -5.92 9.68 6.34
C ASP A 89 -4.90 9.02 7.30
N THR A 90 -4.99 9.36 8.60
CA THR A 90 -4.06 8.90 9.66
C THR A 90 -4.71 7.92 10.64
N ALA A 91 -4.00 7.48 11.68
CA ALA A 91 -4.52 6.62 12.75
C ALA A 91 -3.82 6.93 14.08
N ASP A 92 -4.54 6.71 15.18
CA ASP A 92 -4.07 7.00 16.54
C ASP A 92 -2.78 6.24 16.92
N TYR A 93 -2.65 5.01 16.42
CA TYR A 93 -1.51 4.14 16.67
C TYR A 93 -0.34 4.35 15.70
N TYR A 94 -0.49 5.13 14.63
CA TYR A 94 0.57 5.34 13.65
C TYR A 94 1.81 5.97 14.30
N ARG A 95 2.92 5.23 14.24
CA ARG A 95 4.20 5.58 14.86
C ARG A 95 4.05 5.94 16.35
N LYS A 96 3.18 5.22 17.06
CA LYS A 96 2.88 5.43 18.50
C LYS A 96 2.37 6.86 18.76
N GLY A 97 1.47 7.36 17.90
CA GLY A 97 0.90 8.71 17.95
C GLY A 97 1.79 9.82 17.40
N ASN A 98 3.06 9.56 17.07
CA ASN A 98 3.94 10.60 16.53
C ASN A 98 3.55 11.06 15.12
N ASN A 99 2.80 10.23 14.38
CA ASN A 99 2.30 10.62 13.08
C ASN A 99 1.26 11.74 13.17
N GLU A 100 0.29 11.62 14.08
CA GLU A 100 -0.69 12.69 14.35
C GLU A 100 -0.03 13.98 14.84
N LYS A 101 1.01 13.89 15.68
CA LYS A 101 1.80 15.07 16.09
C LYS A 101 2.48 15.78 14.91
N MET A 102 3.00 15.01 13.95
CA MET A 102 3.59 15.57 12.73
C MET A 102 2.53 16.24 11.86
N VAL A 103 1.40 15.56 11.64
CA VAL A 103 0.25 16.13 10.91
C VAL A 103 -0.20 17.43 11.56
N GLY A 104 -0.40 17.46 12.88
CA GLY A 104 -0.81 18.65 13.62
C GLY A 104 0.13 19.84 13.46
N ARG A 105 1.45 19.62 13.57
CA ARG A 105 2.45 20.67 13.31
C ARG A 105 2.36 21.25 11.90
N VAL A 106 2.17 20.38 10.90
CA VAL A 106 2.10 20.82 9.49
C VAL A 106 0.79 21.54 9.20
N LEU A 107 -0.34 21.09 9.77
CA LEU A 107 -1.66 21.70 9.57
C LEU A 107 -1.70 23.19 9.95
N LYS A 108 -0.86 23.65 10.89
CA LYS A 108 -0.75 25.07 11.28
C LYS A 108 -0.35 26.01 10.13
N ASN A 109 0.17 25.47 9.04
CA ASN A 109 0.58 26.24 7.86
C ASN A 109 -0.56 26.43 6.85
N PHE A 110 -1.74 25.85 7.10
CA PHE A 110 -2.86 25.83 6.15
C PHE A 110 -4.16 26.26 6.84
N ASP A 111 -5.13 26.74 6.06
CA ASP A 111 -6.49 26.88 6.59
C ASP A 111 -7.06 25.48 6.85
N ARG A 112 -7.27 25.17 8.13
CA ARG A 112 -7.79 23.88 8.59
C ARG A 112 -9.08 23.48 7.88
N LYS A 113 -9.92 24.43 7.45
CA LYS A 113 -11.19 24.15 6.75
C LYS A 113 -11.00 23.62 5.32
N THR A 114 -9.82 23.79 4.73
CA THR A 114 -9.51 23.37 3.36
C THR A 114 -9.00 21.93 3.27
N ILE A 115 -8.67 21.31 4.42
CA ILE A 115 -8.11 19.96 4.50
C ILE A 115 -9.09 19.05 5.24
N PHE A 116 -9.42 17.91 4.65
CA PHE A 116 -10.17 16.84 5.31
C PHE A 116 -9.20 15.96 6.10
N VAL A 117 -9.33 15.97 7.43
CA VAL A 117 -8.53 15.11 8.32
C VAL A 117 -9.39 13.96 8.82
N ASN A 118 -9.03 12.75 8.39
CA ASN A 118 -9.64 11.51 8.83
C ASN A 118 -8.68 10.73 9.74
N ILE A 119 -9.17 10.27 10.89
CA ILE A 119 -8.40 9.35 11.76
C ILE A 119 -9.06 7.98 11.81
N LYS A 120 -8.26 6.98 12.15
CA LYS A 120 -8.68 5.61 12.43
C LYS A 120 -8.36 5.26 13.87
N ILE A 121 -9.29 4.60 14.55
CA ILE A 121 -9.09 4.08 15.90
C ILE A 121 -9.46 2.60 15.98
N GLY A 122 -8.69 1.83 16.73
CA GLY A 122 -9.03 0.45 17.08
C GLY A 122 -10.08 0.41 18.19
N VAL A 123 -11.15 -0.36 17.97
CA VAL A 123 -12.22 -0.59 18.94
C VAL A 123 -12.38 -2.09 19.16
N SER A 124 -12.33 -2.50 20.41
CA SER A 124 -12.61 -3.86 20.87
C SER A 124 -13.99 -3.94 21.49
N GLU A 125 -14.51 -5.16 21.68
CA GLU A 125 -15.80 -5.39 22.35
C GLU A 125 -15.81 -4.90 23.81
N LYS A 126 -14.64 -4.73 24.43
CA LYS A 126 -14.50 -4.30 25.83
C LYS A 126 -14.47 -2.78 26.00
N ASP A 127 -14.22 -2.04 24.93
CA ASP A 127 -14.14 -0.59 25.01
C ASP A 127 -15.52 0.00 25.32
N THR A 128 -15.58 0.85 26.36
CA THR A 128 -16.79 1.63 26.65
C THR A 128 -16.90 2.84 25.73
N VAL A 129 -18.00 3.58 25.83
CA VAL A 129 -18.17 4.86 25.14
C VAL A 129 -17.06 5.83 25.56
N GLU A 130 -16.77 5.89 26.86
CA GLU A 130 -15.77 6.76 27.47
C GLU A 130 -14.35 6.42 27.01
N ASP A 131 -14.02 5.13 26.85
CA ASP A 131 -12.73 4.70 26.31
C ASP A 131 -12.53 5.20 24.87
N ILE A 132 -13.57 5.08 24.04
CA ILE A 132 -13.55 5.52 22.64
C ILE A 132 -13.43 7.04 22.55
N VAL A 133 -14.25 7.77 23.31
CA VAL A 133 -14.18 9.25 23.39
C VAL A 133 -12.80 9.69 23.89
N SER A 134 -12.22 9.02 24.89
CA SER A 134 -10.87 9.31 25.39
C SER A 134 -9.80 9.12 24.33
N LYS A 135 -9.89 8.05 23.51
CA LYS A 135 -8.96 7.83 22.38
C LYS A 135 -9.03 9.00 21.39
N VAL A 136 -10.24 9.46 21.07
CA VAL A 136 -10.46 10.58 20.12
C VAL A 136 -9.93 11.90 20.69
N HIS A 137 -10.17 12.22 21.96
CA HIS A 137 -9.60 13.40 22.61
C HIS A 137 -8.07 13.39 22.57
N LYS A 138 -7.45 12.24 22.86
CA LYS A 138 -5.98 12.12 22.75
C LYS A 138 -5.48 12.32 21.31
N SER A 139 -6.26 11.95 20.30
CA SER A 139 -5.94 12.24 18.89
C SER A 139 -6.07 13.73 18.56
N LEU A 140 -7.13 14.40 19.03
CA LEU A 140 -7.30 15.85 18.90
C LEU A 140 -6.13 16.61 19.56
N ASP A 141 -5.72 16.21 20.77
CA ASP A 141 -4.57 16.78 21.48
C ASP A 141 -3.27 16.61 20.67
N ARG A 142 -3.05 15.44 20.08
CA ARG A 142 -1.86 15.19 19.25
C ARG A 142 -1.88 16.00 17.95
N LEU A 143 -3.04 16.15 17.34
CA LEU A 143 -3.23 16.93 16.12
C LEU A 143 -3.27 18.44 16.39
N ASP A 144 -3.43 18.87 17.64
CA ASP A 144 -3.58 20.27 18.04
C ASP A 144 -4.71 20.96 17.25
N THR A 145 -5.88 20.32 17.23
CA THR A 145 -7.09 20.76 16.52
C THR A 145 -8.33 20.50 17.37
N ASP A 146 -9.36 21.33 17.21
CA ASP A 146 -10.62 21.19 17.94
C ASP A 146 -11.59 20.16 17.35
N TYR A 147 -11.37 19.75 16.10
CA TYR A 147 -12.26 18.82 15.41
C TYR A 147 -11.55 17.95 14.37
N LEU A 148 -12.20 16.83 14.08
CA LEU A 148 -11.91 15.90 12.99
C LEU A 148 -13.00 15.99 11.94
N ASP A 149 -12.63 15.88 10.66
CA ASP A 149 -13.63 15.76 9.61
C ASP A 149 -14.20 14.34 9.61
N GLY A 150 -13.34 13.31 9.67
CA GLY A 150 -13.77 11.92 9.75
C GLY A 150 -13.17 11.16 10.93
N LEU A 151 -14.00 10.29 11.54
CA LEU A 151 -13.55 9.25 12.47
C LEU A 151 -13.94 7.88 11.90
N MET A 152 -12.93 7.04 11.64
CA MET A 152 -13.14 5.69 11.15
C MET A 152 -12.96 4.61 12.22
N LEU A 153 -13.89 3.66 12.25
CA LEU A 153 -13.65 2.34 12.82
C LEU A 153 -12.53 1.66 12.03
N TRP A 154 -11.40 1.42 12.69
CA TRP A 154 -10.24 0.84 12.05
C TRP A 154 -10.40 -0.67 11.82
N ASN A 155 -10.14 -1.11 10.59
CA ASN A 155 -10.01 -2.53 10.24
C ASN A 155 -11.16 -3.40 10.75
N ALA A 156 -12.40 -2.98 10.49
CA ALA A 156 -13.56 -3.83 10.78
C ALA A 156 -13.40 -5.17 10.07
N SER A 157 -13.49 -6.26 10.82
CA SER A 157 -13.23 -7.62 10.33
C SER A 157 -14.45 -8.53 10.34
N SER A 158 -15.54 -8.07 10.95
CA SER A 158 -16.82 -8.77 11.03
C SER A 158 -18.00 -7.79 10.85
N VAL A 159 -19.15 -8.33 10.46
CA VAL A 159 -20.41 -7.57 10.39
C VAL A 159 -20.88 -7.16 11.79
N ASP A 160 -20.54 -7.92 12.82
CA ASP A 160 -20.91 -7.58 14.20
C ASP A 160 -20.22 -6.28 14.66
N GLU A 161 -18.95 -6.08 14.29
CA GLU A 161 -18.21 -4.85 14.56
C GLU A 161 -18.85 -3.60 13.92
N ILE A 162 -19.49 -3.74 12.76
CA ILE A 162 -20.23 -2.66 12.11
C ILE A 162 -21.37 -2.16 12.99
N SER A 163 -21.95 -3.04 13.82
CA SER A 163 -23.06 -2.72 14.72
C SER A 163 -22.61 -2.37 16.14
N ASN A 164 -21.31 -2.18 16.40
CA ASN A 164 -20.79 -1.93 17.75
C ASN A 164 -21.47 -0.71 18.43
N ALA A 165 -22.29 -0.98 19.45
CA ALA A 165 -23.10 0.05 20.09
C ALA A 165 -22.28 1.12 20.82
N SER A 166 -21.14 0.75 21.43
CA SER A 166 -20.25 1.71 22.10
C SER A 166 -19.64 2.69 21.10
N PHE A 167 -19.19 2.20 19.95
CA PHE A 167 -18.63 3.04 18.89
C PHE A 167 -19.67 4.03 18.35
N HIS A 168 -20.88 3.57 18.06
CA HIS A 168 -21.94 4.45 17.54
C HIS A 168 -22.37 5.51 18.56
N ARG A 169 -22.53 5.15 19.84
CA ARG A 169 -22.82 6.14 20.89
C ARG A 169 -21.69 7.15 21.08
N ALA A 170 -20.43 6.71 20.98
CA ALA A 170 -19.28 7.61 21.03
C ALA A 170 -19.27 8.59 19.84
N ILE A 171 -19.59 8.11 18.63
CA ILE A 171 -19.75 8.96 17.44
C ILE A 171 -20.86 9.98 17.64
N GLU A 172 -22.03 9.57 18.15
CA GLU A 172 -23.14 10.49 18.44
C GLU A 172 -22.73 11.58 19.44
N GLN A 173 -22.08 11.20 20.54
CA GLN A 173 -21.55 12.14 21.51
C GLN A 173 -20.55 13.12 20.88
N LEU A 174 -19.52 12.62 20.19
CA LEU A 174 -18.49 13.44 19.57
C LEU A 174 -19.03 14.36 18.46
N LYS A 175 -20.07 13.92 17.73
CA LYS A 175 -20.81 14.76 16.78
C LYS A 175 -21.57 15.86 17.50
N SER A 176 -22.24 15.56 18.62
CA SER A 176 -22.97 16.55 19.42
C SER A 176 -22.05 17.61 20.03
N GLU A 177 -20.81 17.25 20.36
CA GLU A 177 -19.77 18.14 20.87
C GLU A 177 -19.04 18.92 19.76
N GLY A 178 -19.36 18.68 18.48
CA GLY A 178 -18.69 19.31 17.34
C GLY A 178 -17.25 18.82 17.10
N ARG A 179 -16.83 17.73 17.76
CA ARG A 179 -15.47 17.17 17.70
C ARG A 179 -15.25 16.25 16.49
N VAL A 180 -16.30 15.64 15.96
CA VAL A 180 -16.27 14.78 14.76
C VAL A 180 -17.42 15.17 13.83
N LYS A 181 -17.18 15.28 12.52
CA LYS A 181 -18.26 15.57 11.54
C LYS A 181 -18.85 14.32 10.90
N TYR A 182 -18.00 13.38 10.48
CA TYR A 182 -18.40 12.20 9.70
C TYR A 182 -17.90 10.89 10.33
N CYS A 183 -18.71 9.85 10.21
CA CYS A 183 -18.40 8.51 10.69
C CYS A 183 -17.94 7.65 9.50
N GLY A 184 -16.88 6.88 9.65
CA GLY A 184 -16.44 5.97 8.60
C GLY A 184 -15.99 4.61 9.11
N VAL A 185 -15.64 3.74 8.17
CA VAL A 185 -15.05 2.44 8.48
C VAL A 185 -13.98 2.09 7.46
N SER A 186 -12.95 1.43 7.92
CA SER A 186 -11.96 0.81 7.04
C SER A 186 -12.01 -0.70 7.20
N SER A 187 -11.82 -1.44 6.11
CA SER A 187 -11.63 -2.88 6.18
C SER A 187 -10.49 -3.31 5.27
N HIS A 188 -9.57 -4.08 5.82
CA HIS A 188 -8.59 -4.82 5.05
C HIS A 188 -9.03 -6.27 4.83
N GLY A 189 -10.28 -6.59 5.19
CA GLY A 189 -10.84 -7.93 5.28
C GLY A 189 -10.35 -8.72 6.48
N ALA A 190 -10.33 -10.04 6.27
CA ALA A 190 -9.90 -10.98 7.28
C ALA A 190 -8.53 -10.60 7.83
N ASN A 191 -8.53 -10.31 9.11
CA ASN A 191 -7.36 -10.12 9.93
C ASN A 191 -7.57 -11.08 11.08
N TRP A 192 -6.48 -11.61 11.64
CA TRP A 192 -6.43 -12.30 12.93
C TRP A 192 -6.17 -13.81 12.91
N THR A 193 -5.58 -14.22 14.03
CA THR A 193 -5.35 -15.59 14.48
C THR A 193 -6.66 -16.15 15.01
N GLY A 194 -7.51 -16.64 14.12
CA GLY A 194 -8.83 -17.15 14.45
C GLY A 194 -9.63 -17.42 13.18
N GLU A 195 -10.87 -17.87 13.33
CA GLU A 195 -11.73 -18.11 12.16
C GLU A 195 -12.13 -16.78 11.50
N THR A 196 -11.84 -16.69 10.20
CA THR A 196 -12.33 -15.60 9.36
C THR A 196 -13.85 -15.71 9.23
N LYS A 197 -14.58 -14.93 10.05
CA LYS A 197 -16.05 -14.94 10.04
C LYS A 197 -16.63 -14.33 8.76
N ASP A 198 -16.07 -13.19 8.33
CA ASP A 198 -16.62 -12.38 7.25
C ASP A 198 -15.57 -11.91 6.24
N SER A 199 -15.96 -11.83 4.96
CA SER A 199 -15.12 -11.22 3.93
C SER A 199 -15.15 -9.69 4.03
N MET A 200 -14.11 -9.03 3.51
CA MET A 200 -14.11 -7.56 3.37
C MET A 200 -15.35 -7.03 2.66
N SER A 201 -15.81 -7.72 1.61
CA SER A 201 -16.98 -7.29 0.86
C SER A 201 -18.25 -7.35 1.71
N ARG A 202 -18.42 -8.37 2.55
CA ARG A 202 -19.56 -8.48 3.46
C ARG A 202 -19.54 -7.37 4.51
N VAL A 203 -18.37 -7.08 5.08
CA VAL A 203 -18.18 -6.02 6.07
C VAL A 203 -18.46 -4.64 5.47
N ILE A 204 -17.85 -4.30 4.33
CA ILE A 204 -18.06 -2.99 3.68
C ILE A 204 -19.51 -2.84 3.23
N ARG A 205 -20.12 -3.89 2.67
CA ARG A 205 -21.54 -3.85 2.28
C ARG A 205 -22.45 -3.66 3.50
N ALA A 206 -22.19 -4.32 4.62
CA ALA A 206 -22.93 -4.10 5.85
C ALA A 206 -22.83 -2.65 6.31
N ALA A 207 -21.63 -2.04 6.27
CA ALA A 207 -21.45 -0.64 6.63
C ALA A 207 -22.19 0.33 5.70
N VAL A 208 -22.23 0.02 4.40
CA VAL A 208 -22.97 0.80 3.40
C VAL A 208 -24.49 0.74 3.66
N GLU A 209 -25.02 -0.43 4.02
CA GLU A 209 -26.45 -0.60 4.31
C GLU A 209 -26.86 -0.11 5.70
N ASP A 210 -25.94 -0.10 6.67
CA ASP A 210 -26.18 0.35 8.04
C ASP A 210 -26.68 1.81 8.12
N GLY A 211 -26.25 2.65 7.17
CA GLY A 211 -26.72 4.02 7.03
C GLY A 211 -26.02 5.05 7.93
N ARG A 212 -25.35 4.63 9.01
CA ARG A 212 -24.61 5.54 9.92
C ARG A 212 -23.20 5.91 9.42
N PHE A 213 -22.65 5.16 8.47
CA PHE A 213 -21.32 5.41 7.90
C PHE A 213 -21.39 6.34 6.67
N ASP A 214 -20.63 7.42 6.71
CA ASP A 214 -20.53 8.45 5.67
C ASP A 214 -19.44 8.15 4.63
N LEU A 215 -18.38 7.42 5.03
CA LEU A 215 -17.25 7.07 4.18
C LEU A 215 -16.66 5.69 4.51
N VAL A 216 -16.13 5.01 3.49
CA VAL A 216 -15.49 3.70 3.61
C VAL A 216 -14.09 3.71 2.99
N LEU A 217 -13.18 2.94 3.58
CA LEU A 217 -11.84 2.68 3.05
C LEU A 217 -11.62 1.18 2.87
N PHE A 218 -11.36 0.73 1.64
CA PHE A 218 -11.16 -0.69 1.35
C PHE A 218 -10.13 -0.95 0.25
N VAL A 219 -9.74 -2.22 0.11
CA VAL A 219 -8.77 -2.66 -0.91
C VAL A 219 -9.46 -2.80 -2.26
N TYR A 220 -8.93 -2.14 -3.29
CA TYR A 220 -9.44 -2.30 -4.66
C TYR A 220 -8.34 -2.12 -5.71
N ASN A 221 -8.23 -3.07 -6.64
CA ASN A 221 -7.31 -3.04 -7.77
C ASN A 221 -7.86 -3.88 -8.92
N TYR A 222 -7.20 -3.84 -10.08
CA TYR A 222 -7.67 -4.49 -11.31
C TYR A 222 -7.66 -6.03 -11.26
N LEU A 223 -6.99 -6.65 -10.28
CA LEU A 223 -7.12 -8.09 -10.05
C LEU A 223 -8.39 -8.41 -9.26
N GLN A 224 -8.83 -7.52 -8.36
CA GLN A 224 -10.04 -7.65 -7.54
C GLN A 224 -11.23 -6.84 -8.10
N LYS A 225 -11.30 -6.72 -9.44
CA LYS A 225 -12.25 -5.83 -10.15
C LYS A 225 -13.71 -6.06 -9.75
N ASP A 226 -14.23 -7.28 -9.88
CA ASP A 226 -15.67 -7.52 -9.79
C ASP A 226 -16.23 -7.23 -8.38
N ILE A 227 -15.50 -7.69 -7.36
CA ILE A 227 -15.85 -7.44 -5.95
C ILE A 227 -15.83 -5.93 -5.66
N GLY A 228 -14.82 -5.21 -6.12
CA GLY A 228 -14.74 -3.78 -5.88
C GLY A 228 -15.82 -2.98 -6.63
N GLN A 229 -16.16 -3.36 -7.86
CA GLN A 229 -17.24 -2.71 -8.62
C GLN A 229 -18.62 -2.92 -8.01
N GLU A 230 -18.88 -4.06 -7.36
CA GLU A 230 -20.10 -4.23 -6.56
C GLU A 230 -20.14 -3.24 -5.39
N LEU A 231 -19.05 -3.14 -4.61
CA LEU A 231 -18.97 -2.25 -3.46
C LEU A 231 -19.06 -0.77 -3.86
N LEU A 232 -18.37 -0.38 -4.93
CA LEU A 232 -18.40 0.98 -5.47
C LEU A 232 -19.81 1.38 -5.94
N ARG A 233 -20.53 0.46 -6.60
CA ARG A 233 -21.94 0.69 -6.95
C ARG A 233 -22.81 0.88 -5.73
N ALA A 234 -22.65 0.03 -4.69
CA ALA A 234 -23.40 0.17 -3.45
C ALA A 234 -23.11 1.52 -2.77
N CYS A 235 -21.85 1.94 -2.72
CA CYS A 235 -21.46 3.26 -2.20
C CYS A 235 -22.12 4.39 -3.01
N ALA A 236 -22.07 4.33 -4.34
CA ALA A 236 -22.68 5.33 -5.22
C ALA A 236 -24.20 5.45 -5.02
N THR A 237 -24.91 4.32 -4.93
CA THR A 237 -26.37 4.30 -4.69
C THR A 237 -26.75 4.97 -3.37
N LYS A 238 -25.93 4.83 -2.32
CA LYS A 238 -26.18 5.42 -0.99
C LYS A 238 -25.47 6.75 -0.78
N ASN A 239 -24.80 7.28 -1.80
CA ASN A 239 -23.96 8.47 -1.74
C ASN A 239 -22.92 8.41 -0.59
N ILE A 240 -22.22 7.29 -0.46
CA ILE A 240 -21.16 7.08 0.55
C ILE A 240 -19.79 7.37 -0.08
N GLY A 241 -18.92 8.06 0.66
CA GLY A 241 -17.57 8.37 0.23
C GLY A 241 -16.70 7.11 0.16
N ALA A 242 -16.46 6.57 -1.04
CA ALA A 242 -15.53 5.45 -1.24
C ALA A 242 -14.09 5.92 -1.47
N THR A 243 -13.19 5.45 -0.61
CA THR A 243 -11.75 5.75 -0.65
C THR A 243 -10.98 4.44 -0.71
N LEU A 244 -9.81 4.44 -1.37
CA LEU A 244 -9.14 3.19 -1.73
C LEU A 244 -7.71 3.10 -1.19
N MET A 245 -7.30 1.88 -0.89
CA MET A 245 -5.92 1.54 -0.54
C MET A 245 -5.46 0.28 -1.30
N LYS A 246 -4.14 0.06 -1.37
CA LYS A 246 -3.52 -1.10 -2.01
C LYS A 246 -4.02 -1.29 -3.46
N THR A 247 -4.00 -0.20 -4.21
CA THR A 247 -4.52 -0.11 -5.58
C THR A 247 -3.58 -0.69 -6.63
N ASP A 248 -2.30 -0.81 -6.30
CA ASP A 248 -1.31 -1.51 -7.11
C ASP A 248 -1.05 -2.92 -6.54
N PRO A 249 -1.47 -3.99 -7.25
CA PRO A 249 -1.25 -5.35 -6.80
C PRO A 249 0.19 -5.85 -6.99
N PHE A 250 1.02 -5.17 -7.80
CA PHE A 250 2.37 -5.61 -8.16
C PHE A 250 3.51 -4.68 -7.71
N GLY A 251 3.21 -3.49 -7.18
CA GLY A 251 4.19 -2.49 -6.71
C GLY A 251 5.00 -2.87 -5.45
N GLY A 252 5.45 -4.12 -5.33
CA GLY A 252 6.44 -4.54 -4.34
C GLY A 252 6.14 -5.85 -3.62
N GLN A 253 5.77 -6.93 -4.32
CA GLN A 253 5.63 -8.25 -3.66
C GLN A 253 6.23 -9.40 -4.47
N PHE A 254 5.99 -9.46 -5.78
CA PHE A 254 6.27 -10.68 -6.56
C PHE A 254 7.35 -10.51 -7.61
N LEU A 255 7.40 -9.34 -8.26
CA LEU A 255 8.55 -9.00 -9.11
C LEU A 255 9.84 -8.96 -8.28
N GLN A 256 9.76 -8.55 -7.02
CA GLN A 256 10.90 -8.61 -6.10
C GLN A 256 11.44 -10.03 -5.89
N VAL A 257 10.64 -11.10 -6.04
CA VAL A 257 11.17 -12.47 -5.98
C VAL A 257 12.00 -12.78 -7.22
N LEU A 258 11.56 -12.29 -8.39
CA LEU A 258 12.32 -12.40 -9.64
C LEU A 258 13.60 -11.55 -9.56
N GLU A 259 13.51 -10.30 -9.09
CA GLU A 259 14.66 -9.41 -8.86
C GLU A 259 15.63 -9.98 -7.81
N MET A 260 15.12 -10.59 -6.73
CA MET A 260 15.96 -11.28 -5.75
C MET A 260 16.73 -12.43 -6.40
N ALA A 261 16.05 -13.22 -7.24
CA ALA A 261 16.65 -14.34 -7.95
C ALA A 261 17.72 -13.90 -8.97
N GLU A 262 17.60 -12.72 -9.58
CA GLU A 262 18.63 -12.15 -10.47
C GLU A 262 19.98 -11.91 -9.78
N ASN A 263 20.00 -11.80 -8.44
CA ASN A 263 21.24 -11.61 -7.68
C ASN A 263 22.02 -12.91 -7.41
N TYR A 264 21.54 -14.07 -7.88
CA TYR A 264 22.16 -15.37 -7.66
C TYR A 264 22.37 -16.11 -8.98
N ASP A 265 23.49 -16.82 -9.12
CA ASP A 265 23.61 -17.82 -10.19
C ASP A 265 22.60 -18.94 -9.95
N ARG A 266 21.95 -19.44 -11.01
CA ARG A 266 20.89 -20.47 -10.89
C ARG A 266 21.31 -21.69 -10.08
N ASP A 267 22.56 -22.13 -10.23
CA ASP A 267 23.10 -23.30 -9.54
C ASP A 267 23.57 -23.02 -8.09
N SER A 268 23.63 -21.75 -7.68
CA SER A 268 24.07 -21.32 -6.35
C SER A 268 22.98 -20.64 -5.52
N MET A 269 21.76 -20.57 -6.05
CA MET A 269 20.62 -19.95 -5.38
C MET A 269 20.26 -20.70 -4.09
N PRO A 270 20.08 -20.00 -2.96
CA PRO A 270 19.76 -20.67 -1.71
C PRO A 270 18.38 -21.34 -1.80
N GLU A 271 18.22 -22.48 -1.12
CA GLU A 271 17.02 -23.33 -1.22
C GLU A 271 15.71 -22.57 -0.93
N TRP A 272 15.75 -21.65 0.05
CA TRP A 272 14.61 -20.82 0.42
C TRP A 272 14.11 -19.92 -0.72
N LEU A 273 14.97 -19.57 -1.69
CA LEU A 273 14.64 -18.77 -2.87
C LEU A 273 14.47 -19.63 -4.13
N ALA A 274 15.27 -20.68 -4.30
CA ALA A 274 15.22 -21.56 -5.47
C ALA A 274 13.85 -22.25 -5.61
N LYS A 275 13.30 -22.77 -4.50
CA LYS A 275 11.99 -23.43 -4.50
C LYS A 275 10.83 -22.50 -4.92
N PRO A 276 10.65 -21.32 -4.31
CA PRO A 276 9.61 -20.39 -4.76
C PRO A 276 9.87 -19.81 -6.16
N TYR A 277 11.13 -19.53 -6.52
CA TYR A 277 11.49 -19.07 -7.86
C TYR A 277 11.11 -20.09 -8.93
N ASN A 278 11.54 -21.34 -8.81
CA ASN A 278 11.23 -22.39 -9.79
C ASN A 278 9.72 -22.58 -9.94
N LYS A 279 8.95 -22.51 -8.85
CA LYS A 279 7.49 -22.61 -8.88
C LYS A 279 6.83 -21.43 -9.62
N ILE A 280 7.39 -20.24 -9.47
CA ILE A 280 6.96 -19.05 -10.22
C ILE A 280 7.33 -19.21 -11.70
N ILE A 281 8.55 -19.63 -12.02
CA ILE A 281 9.03 -19.81 -13.40
C ILE A 281 8.31 -20.96 -14.10
N ASP A 282 8.00 -22.08 -13.45
CA ASP A 282 7.25 -23.19 -14.05
C ASP A 282 5.84 -22.75 -14.47
N ASN A 283 5.21 -21.91 -13.66
CA ASN A 283 3.93 -21.26 -14.00
C ASN A 283 4.09 -20.23 -15.13
N GLN A 284 5.27 -19.60 -15.27
CA GLN A 284 5.60 -18.64 -16.33
C GLN A 284 6.14 -19.27 -17.62
N THR A 285 6.68 -20.50 -17.60
CA THR A 285 7.19 -21.18 -18.81
C THR A 285 6.04 -21.49 -19.77
N LYS A 286 4.80 -21.51 -19.27
CA LYS A 286 3.55 -21.50 -20.06
C LYS A 286 3.20 -20.14 -20.69
N ALA A 287 3.89 -19.06 -20.31
CA ALA A 287 3.69 -17.68 -20.75
C ALA A 287 4.86 -17.12 -21.61
N GLY A 288 6.02 -17.78 -21.67
CA GLY A 288 7.08 -17.56 -22.68
C GLY A 288 7.63 -16.13 -22.81
N SER A 289 8.30 -15.86 -23.95
CA SER A 289 9.04 -14.64 -24.37
C SER A 289 8.29 -13.29 -24.32
N PHE A 290 7.06 -13.28 -23.80
CA PHE A 290 6.14 -12.15 -23.75
C PHE A 290 6.44 -11.13 -22.63
N LEU A 291 7.18 -11.54 -21.59
CA LEU A 291 7.42 -10.71 -20.41
C LEU A 291 8.40 -9.55 -20.68
N GLU A 292 9.43 -9.76 -21.51
CA GLU A 292 10.43 -8.73 -21.85
C GLU A 292 9.90 -7.71 -22.87
N GLU A 293 9.05 -8.12 -23.82
CA GLU A 293 8.52 -7.24 -24.88
C GLU A 293 7.49 -6.20 -24.38
N GLN A 294 6.87 -6.42 -23.21
CA GLN A 294 5.66 -5.70 -22.79
C GLN A 294 5.88 -4.67 -21.67
N GLN A 295 7.13 -4.34 -21.33
CA GLN A 295 7.46 -3.35 -20.28
C GLN A 295 6.83 -3.66 -18.90
N ILE A 296 6.61 -4.93 -18.55
CA ILE A 296 5.97 -5.29 -17.26
C ILE A 296 6.82 -4.90 -16.03
N PHE A 297 8.12 -4.62 -16.25
CA PHE A 297 9.06 -4.17 -15.24
C PHE A 297 9.11 -2.64 -15.10
N ASP A 298 8.41 -1.89 -15.97
CA ASP A 298 8.30 -0.43 -15.85
C ASP A 298 7.36 -0.06 -14.69
N GLU A 299 7.94 0.38 -13.58
CA GLU A 299 7.21 0.80 -12.38
C GLU A 299 6.32 2.02 -12.61
N ASP A 300 6.71 2.93 -13.49
CA ASP A 300 5.92 4.13 -13.75
C ASP A 300 4.70 3.78 -14.60
N ALA A 301 4.86 2.93 -15.62
CA ALA A 301 3.75 2.43 -16.43
C ALA A 301 2.75 1.63 -15.59
N LYS A 302 3.23 0.78 -14.67
CA LYS A 302 2.37 0.04 -13.73
C LYS A 302 1.63 0.95 -12.77
N ARG A 303 2.33 1.94 -12.20
CA ARG A 303 1.72 2.92 -11.29
C ARG A 303 0.63 3.71 -12.00
N GLU A 304 0.91 4.20 -13.20
CA GLU A 304 -0.07 4.90 -14.04
C GLU A 304 -1.27 3.99 -14.36
N ALA A 305 -1.04 2.73 -14.70
CA ALA A 305 -2.11 1.79 -14.96
C ALA A 305 -2.97 1.50 -13.72
N ALA A 306 -2.35 1.29 -12.55
CA ALA A 306 -3.06 1.03 -11.30
C ALA A 306 -3.92 2.24 -10.87
N ILE A 307 -3.33 3.44 -10.85
CA ILE A 307 -4.04 4.68 -10.47
C ILE A 307 -5.09 5.05 -11.51
N GLY A 308 -4.75 4.99 -12.80
CA GLY A 308 -5.67 5.25 -13.89
C GLY A 308 -6.87 4.29 -13.88
N PHE A 309 -6.66 3.01 -13.58
CA PHE A 309 -7.73 2.03 -13.45
C PHE A 309 -8.74 2.39 -12.35
N VAL A 310 -8.27 2.68 -11.14
CA VAL A 310 -9.17 2.96 -10.02
C VAL A 310 -9.84 4.33 -10.15
N LEU A 311 -9.12 5.37 -10.62
CA LEU A 311 -9.69 6.70 -10.82
C LEU A 311 -10.64 6.79 -12.02
N ASN A 312 -10.62 5.79 -12.91
CA ASN A 312 -11.58 5.69 -14.01
C ASN A 312 -13.01 5.43 -13.53
N ASP A 313 -13.18 4.85 -12.34
CA ASP A 313 -14.51 4.67 -11.75
C ASP A 313 -14.96 5.96 -11.05
N PRO A 314 -16.09 6.56 -11.47
CA PRO A 314 -16.57 7.82 -10.88
C PRO A 314 -17.03 7.67 -9.42
N ALA A 315 -17.30 6.45 -8.94
CA ALA A 315 -17.67 6.21 -7.55
C ALA A 315 -16.46 6.27 -6.59
N VAL A 316 -15.23 6.27 -7.11
CA VAL A 316 -14.01 6.45 -6.32
C VAL A 316 -13.81 7.92 -6.04
N HIS A 317 -13.61 8.31 -4.78
CA HIS A 317 -13.42 9.71 -4.42
C HIS A 317 -11.96 10.08 -4.23
N SER A 318 -11.17 9.17 -3.68
CA SER A 318 -9.74 9.39 -3.49
C SER A 318 -8.97 8.08 -3.32
N VAL A 319 -7.75 8.02 -3.85
CA VAL A 319 -6.80 6.92 -3.65
C VAL A 319 -5.78 7.36 -2.62
N LEU A 320 -5.65 6.60 -1.53
CA LEU A 320 -4.72 6.93 -0.47
C LEU A 320 -3.32 6.38 -0.76
N ILE A 321 -2.38 7.31 -0.92
CA ILE A 321 -0.99 7.02 -1.21
C ILE A 321 -0.15 7.16 0.05
N SER A 322 0.72 6.18 0.28
CA SER A 322 1.70 6.21 1.35
C SER A 322 2.98 6.88 0.86
N PHE A 323 2.96 8.21 0.83
CA PHE A 323 4.13 9.01 0.44
C PHE A 323 5.30 8.78 1.42
N LYS A 324 6.51 8.72 0.87
CA LYS A 324 7.77 8.54 1.61
C LYS A 324 8.74 9.70 1.35
N SER A 325 8.69 10.28 0.15
CA SER A 325 9.68 11.23 -0.35
C SER A 325 9.09 12.32 -1.25
N PHE A 326 9.90 13.33 -1.61
CA PHE A 326 9.53 14.32 -2.62
C PHE A 326 9.31 13.72 -4.01
N SER A 327 10.05 12.66 -4.35
CA SER A 327 9.85 11.94 -5.62
C SER A 327 8.46 11.31 -5.71
N ASP A 328 7.86 10.90 -4.58
CA ASP A 328 6.50 10.36 -4.58
C ASP A 328 5.46 11.42 -4.98
N ILE A 329 5.74 12.70 -4.77
CA ILE A 329 4.88 13.80 -5.23
C ILE A 329 4.84 13.80 -6.76
N GLN A 330 6.01 13.72 -7.43
CA GLN A 330 6.11 13.55 -8.89
C GLN A 330 5.37 12.30 -9.37
N ASN A 331 5.63 11.19 -8.70
CA ASN A 331 5.13 9.88 -9.08
C ASN A 331 3.62 9.71 -8.96
N TYR A 332 2.98 10.38 -7.99
CA TYR A 332 1.55 10.17 -7.69
C TYR A 332 0.69 11.42 -7.89
N VAL A 333 1.15 12.62 -7.51
CA VAL A 333 0.36 13.85 -7.73
C VAL A 333 0.25 14.14 -9.24
N GLY A 334 1.29 13.85 -10.01
CA GLY A 334 1.25 13.93 -11.47
C GLY A 334 0.24 12.99 -12.15
N LEU A 335 -0.31 12.02 -11.41
CA LEU A 335 -1.36 11.12 -11.90
C LEU A 335 -2.78 11.62 -11.58
N SER A 336 -2.93 12.71 -10.83
CA SER A 336 -4.23 13.33 -10.57
C SER A 336 -4.93 13.72 -11.87
N GLY A 337 -6.23 13.45 -11.97
CA GLY A 337 -7.04 13.67 -13.16
C GLY A 337 -6.82 12.65 -14.27
N LYS A 338 -5.81 11.76 -14.18
CA LYS A 338 -5.61 10.72 -15.20
C LYS A 338 -6.76 9.72 -15.19
N ARG A 339 -6.98 9.12 -16.35
CA ARG A 339 -7.97 8.07 -16.60
C ARG A 339 -7.31 6.89 -17.28
N LEU A 340 -8.03 5.78 -17.32
CA LEU A 340 -7.51 4.55 -17.89
C LEU A 340 -7.31 4.71 -19.41
N SER A 341 -6.05 4.79 -19.84
CA SER A 341 -5.68 4.86 -21.25
C SER A 341 -5.75 3.47 -21.92
N ALA A 342 -5.82 3.43 -23.26
CA ALA A 342 -5.76 2.17 -24.00
C ALA A 342 -4.46 1.40 -23.74
N ARG A 343 -3.31 2.11 -23.65
CA ARG A 343 -2.01 1.53 -23.31
C ARG A 343 -2.03 0.91 -21.91
N SER A 344 -2.50 1.65 -20.91
CA SER A 344 -2.61 1.17 -19.53
C SER A 344 -3.55 -0.03 -19.41
N ASN A 345 -4.67 -0.03 -20.15
CA ASN A 345 -5.60 -1.16 -20.18
C ASN A 345 -4.97 -2.40 -20.84
N SER A 346 -4.20 -2.23 -21.91
CA SER A 346 -3.44 -3.33 -22.53
C SER A 346 -2.43 -3.92 -21.54
N LEU A 347 -1.68 -3.07 -20.84
CA LEU A 347 -0.74 -3.51 -19.80
C LEU A 347 -1.44 -4.28 -18.68
N ILE A 348 -2.59 -3.78 -18.18
CA ILE A 348 -3.40 -4.49 -17.18
C ILE A 348 -3.83 -5.87 -17.68
N ASN A 349 -4.27 -5.99 -18.93
CA ASN A 349 -4.69 -7.27 -19.49
C ASN A 349 -3.52 -8.25 -19.59
N SER A 350 -2.34 -7.78 -20.01
CA SER A 350 -1.10 -8.56 -20.00
C SER A 350 -0.76 -9.04 -18.59
N LEU A 351 -0.70 -8.12 -17.62
CA LEU A 351 -0.40 -8.43 -16.22
C LEU A 351 -1.43 -9.39 -15.60
N LYS A 352 -2.70 -9.30 -15.97
CA LYS A 352 -3.73 -10.26 -15.55
C LYS A 352 -3.48 -11.64 -16.10
N ALA A 353 -3.18 -11.73 -17.40
CA ALA A 353 -2.95 -12.99 -18.08
C ALA A 353 -1.68 -13.71 -17.58
N THR A 354 -0.62 -12.95 -17.27
CA THR A 354 0.69 -13.54 -16.96
C THR A 354 1.05 -13.51 -15.48
N CYS A 355 0.56 -12.53 -14.71
CA CYS A 355 1.01 -12.28 -13.35
C CYS A 355 -0.10 -12.42 -12.29
N SER A 356 -1.36 -12.73 -12.65
CA SER A 356 -2.44 -12.81 -11.63
C SER A 356 -2.17 -13.87 -10.56
N HIS A 357 -1.48 -14.97 -10.90
CA HIS A 357 -1.11 -16.01 -9.94
C HIS A 357 -0.04 -15.55 -8.95
N LEU A 358 0.63 -14.43 -9.23
CA LEU A 358 1.59 -13.86 -8.31
C LEU A 358 0.88 -13.14 -7.17
N TYR A 359 -0.28 -12.50 -7.40
CA TYR A 359 -0.91 -11.69 -6.37
C TYR A 359 -1.79 -12.48 -5.39
N CYS A 360 -1.29 -12.67 -4.17
CA CYS A 360 -2.13 -13.08 -3.05
C CYS A 360 -3.10 -11.94 -2.68
N ARG A 361 -4.38 -12.17 -2.93
CA ARG A 361 -5.42 -11.18 -2.68
C ARG A 361 -5.57 -10.97 -1.18
N HIS A 362 -5.10 -9.82 -0.70
CA HIS A 362 -5.42 -9.30 0.63
C HIS A 362 -6.93 -9.46 0.87
N ALA A 363 -7.33 -9.82 2.09
CA ALA A 363 -8.72 -10.03 2.51
C ALA A 363 -9.40 -11.33 2.07
N CYS A 364 -8.73 -12.23 1.35
CA CYS A 364 -9.39 -13.39 0.74
C CYS A 364 -9.70 -14.51 1.76
N GLY A 365 -8.70 -15.00 2.50
CA GLY A 365 -8.86 -16.02 3.55
C GLY A 365 -9.31 -17.43 3.09
N ILE A 366 -9.77 -17.60 1.85
CA ILE A 366 -10.35 -18.85 1.30
C ILE A 366 -9.53 -20.10 1.66
N CYS A 367 -8.21 -20.05 1.52
CA CYS A 367 -7.33 -21.19 1.73
C CYS A 367 -7.05 -21.53 3.21
N GLU A 368 -7.37 -20.64 4.15
CA GLU A 368 -6.95 -20.77 5.55
C GLU A 368 -7.64 -21.94 6.26
N SER A 369 -8.92 -22.21 5.95
CA SER A 369 -9.69 -23.33 6.51
C SER A 369 -9.12 -24.71 6.16
N LYS A 370 -8.20 -24.76 5.20
CA LYS A 370 -7.59 -25.98 4.65
C LYS A 370 -6.14 -26.13 5.09
N CYS A 371 -5.60 -25.18 5.83
CA CYS A 371 -4.24 -25.25 6.34
C CYS A 371 -4.17 -26.24 7.51
N PRO A 372 -3.42 -27.36 7.40
CA PRO A 372 -3.31 -28.34 8.48
C PRO A 372 -2.58 -27.79 9.73
N HIS A 373 -1.90 -26.65 9.57
CA HIS A 373 -1.16 -25.98 10.63
C HIS A 373 -1.85 -24.71 11.15
N ALA A 374 -3.03 -24.37 10.62
CA ALA A 374 -3.77 -23.14 10.93
C ALA A 374 -2.90 -21.87 10.83
N VAL A 375 -2.02 -21.80 9.81
CA VAL A 375 -1.19 -20.63 9.55
C VAL A 375 -2.09 -19.50 9.02
N PRO A 376 -2.04 -18.29 9.61
CA PRO A 376 -2.90 -17.17 9.21
C PRO A 376 -2.35 -16.50 7.94
N VAL A 377 -2.58 -17.16 6.80
CA VAL A 377 -2.02 -16.80 5.48
C VAL A 377 -2.21 -15.33 5.15
N ASN A 378 -3.43 -14.81 5.25
CA ASN A 378 -3.74 -13.43 4.89
C ASN A 378 -3.03 -12.42 5.81
N THR A 379 -2.97 -12.71 7.11
CA THR A 379 -2.27 -11.86 8.07
C THR A 379 -0.76 -11.80 7.76
N ILE A 380 -0.13 -12.93 7.45
CA ILE A 380 1.30 -13.01 7.11
C ILE A 380 1.57 -12.31 5.77
N MET A 381 0.76 -12.58 4.74
CA MET A 381 0.91 -11.92 3.43
C MET A 381 0.68 -10.42 3.52
N ARG A 382 -0.19 -9.95 4.41
CA ARG A 382 -0.37 -8.53 4.72
C ARG A 382 0.89 -7.93 5.36
N TYR A 383 1.50 -8.60 6.33
CA TYR A 383 2.76 -8.13 6.92
C TYR A 383 3.89 -8.12 5.91
N ASN A 384 3.97 -9.13 5.05
CA ASN A 384 4.96 -9.16 3.98
C ASN A 384 4.77 -8.02 2.97
N HIS A 385 3.52 -7.66 2.64
CA HIS A 385 3.23 -6.48 1.83
C HIS A 385 3.69 -5.18 2.50
N TYR A 386 3.52 -5.05 3.82
CA TYR A 386 4.03 -3.89 4.55
C TYR A 386 5.56 -3.80 4.51
N PHE A 387 6.24 -4.95 4.62
CA PHE A 387 7.69 -5.04 4.48
C PHE A 387 8.12 -4.63 3.06
N MET A 388 7.64 -5.34 2.04
CA MET A 388 8.18 -5.28 0.68
C MET A 388 7.71 -4.06 -0.14
N ALA A 389 6.44 -3.67 -0.01
CA ALA A 389 5.86 -2.56 -0.80
C ALA A 389 5.85 -1.24 -0.02
N GLN A 390 5.58 -1.29 1.28
CA GLN A 390 5.41 -0.07 2.08
C GLN A 390 6.69 0.40 2.76
N GLY A 391 7.79 -0.36 2.72
CA GLY A 391 9.04 0.00 3.39
C GLY A 391 8.90 0.05 4.92
N LEU A 392 7.96 -0.71 5.48
CA LEU A 392 7.70 -0.79 6.91
C LEU A 392 8.41 -2.01 7.50
N GLU A 393 9.68 -2.26 7.16
CA GLU A 393 10.36 -3.54 7.47
C GLU A 393 10.31 -3.84 8.97
N LYS A 394 10.84 -2.93 9.80
CA LYS A 394 10.89 -3.10 11.25
C LYS A 394 9.52 -3.36 11.86
N SER A 395 8.50 -2.56 11.50
CA SER A 395 7.15 -2.74 12.05
C SER A 395 6.52 -4.05 11.60
N SER A 396 6.81 -4.49 10.38
CA SER A 396 6.29 -5.74 9.82
C SER A 396 6.91 -6.95 10.51
N MET A 397 8.22 -6.91 10.77
CA MET A 397 8.94 -7.93 11.55
C MET A 397 8.42 -8.00 13.00
N GLU A 398 8.24 -6.85 13.66
CA GLU A 398 7.66 -6.79 15.01
C GLU A 398 6.25 -7.41 15.04
N LYS A 399 5.40 -7.08 14.06
CA LYS A 399 4.05 -7.65 13.92
C LYS A 399 4.08 -9.17 13.71
N TYR A 400 4.99 -9.64 12.86
CA TYR A 400 5.16 -11.07 12.60
C TYR A 400 5.66 -11.82 13.82
N TYR A 401 6.64 -11.26 14.54
CA TYR A 401 7.17 -11.84 15.78
C TYR A 401 6.07 -11.99 16.84
N SER A 402 5.27 -10.93 17.03
CA SER A 402 4.16 -10.88 17.98
C SER A 402 2.90 -11.63 17.54
N LEU A 403 2.89 -12.22 16.33
CA LEU A 403 1.77 -13.01 15.85
C LEU A 403 1.57 -14.25 16.76
N PRO A 404 0.40 -14.41 17.40
CA PRO A 404 0.15 -15.59 18.21
C PRO A 404 -0.06 -16.83 17.32
N GLY A 405 0.17 -18.02 17.89
CA GLY A 405 -0.01 -19.28 17.17
C GLY A 405 1.14 -19.64 16.21
N LYS A 406 0.81 -20.38 15.15
CA LYS A 406 1.78 -20.95 14.21
C LYS A 406 2.18 -19.92 13.14
N LYS A 407 3.46 -19.98 12.75
CA LYS A 407 4.08 -19.09 11.78
C LYS A 407 4.38 -19.83 10.48
N ALA A 408 4.91 -19.11 9.50
CA ALA A 408 5.18 -19.64 8.16
C ALA A 408 6.50 -20.44 8.05
N ASP A 409 7.24 -20.61 9.15
CA ASP A 409 8.37 -21.55 9.25
C ASP A 409 7.96 -22.98 8.85
N LEU A 410 6.73 -23.37 9.23
CA LEU A 410 6.14 -24.67 8.92
C LEU A 410 5.76 -24.84 7.43
N CYS A 411 5.70 -23.75 6.65
CA CYS A 411 5.25 -23.82 5.26
C CYS A 411 6.31 -24.43 4.34
N SER A 412 7.59 -24.27 4.64
CA SER A 412 8.70 -24.69 3.77
C SER A 412 8.68 -26.17 3.38
N SER A 413 8.24 -27.05 4.29
CA SER A 413 8.12 -28.50 4.12
C SER A 413 6.68 -29.00 3.90
N CYS A 414 5.69 -28.10 3.86
CA CYS A 414 4.28 -28.44 3.67
C CYS A 414 3.96 -28.82 2.21
N GLU A 415 2.99 -29.72 2.02
CA GLU A 415 2.50 -30.17 0.71
C GLU A 415 1.73 -29.09 -0.08
N GLY A 416 1.43 -27.94 0.54
CA GLY A 416 0.81 -26.81 -0.16
C GLY A 416 -0.71 -26.88 -0.30
N TYR A 417 -1.43 -27.44 0.70
CA TYR A 417 -2.91 -27.49 0.74
C TYR A 417 -3.59 -26.16 0.40
N CYS A 418 -3.01 -25.03 0.85
CA CYS A 418 -3.55 -23.71 0.57
C CYS A 418 -3.60 -23.36 -0.92
N GLU A 419 -2.68 -23.90 -1.72
CA GLU A 419 -2.58 -23.64 -3.16
C GLU A 419 -3.62 -24.43 -3.94
N GLN A 420 -3.89 -25.67 -3.53
CA GLN A 420 -4.94 -26.51 -4.14
C GLN A 420 -6.32 -25.87 -3.99
N GLU A 421 -6.51 -25.10 -2.92
CA GLU A 421 -7.76 -24.43 -2.59
C GLU A 421 -7.79 -22.98 -3.09
N CYS A 422 -6.70 -22.47 -3.65
CA CYS A 422 -6.63 -21.11 -4.17
C CYS A 422 -7.27 -21.05 -5.57
N PRO A 423 -8.42 -20.37 -5.75
CA PRO A 423 -9.07 -20.29 -7.06
C PRO A 423 -8.30 -19.42 -8.07
N TYR A 424 -7.21 -18.79 -7.63
CA TYR A 424 -6.38 -17.90 -8.43
C TYR A 424 -5.02 -18.51 -8.80
N GLY A 425 -4.78 -19.78 -8.43
CA GLY A 425 -3.54 -20.49 -8.73
C GLY A 425 -2.30 -19.90 -8.05
N VAL A 426 -2.48 -19.19 -6.93
CA VAL A 426 -1.39 -18.52 -6.24
C VAL A 426 -0.48 -19.57 -5.58
N PRO A 427 0.86 -19.50 -5.73
CA PRO A 427 1.79 -20.40 -5.07
C PRO A 427 1.99 -20.00 -3.60
N ILE A 428 0.90 -20.00 -2.83
CA ILE A 428 0.80 -19.50 -1.47
C ILE A 428 1.88 -20.09 -0.55
N GLN A 429 2.19 -21.38 -0.64
CA GLN A 429 3.19 -22.01 0.22
C GLN A 429 4.60 -21.44 -0.05
N ALA A 430 4.91 -21.19 -1.32
CA ALA A 430 6.16 -20.54 -1.74
C ALA A 430 6.21 -19.09 -1.23
N LEU A 431 5.11 -18.34 -1.37
CA LEU A 431 5.03 -16.95 -0.92
C LEU A 431 5.13 -16.82 0.60
N LEU A 432 4.54 -17.75 1.35
CA LEU A 432 4.67 -17.80 2.81
C LEU A 432 6.10 -18.10 3.26
N SER A 433 6.83 -18.93 2.50
CA SER A 433 8.23 -19.22 2.78
C SER A 433 9.10 -17.97 2.61
N ILE A 434 8.87 -17.19 1.56
CA ILE A 434 9.52 -15.88 1.35
C ILE A 434 9.12 -14.90 2.45
N ALA A 435 7.83 -14.82 2.77
CA ALA A 435 7.34 -13.96 3.83
C ALA A 435 7.99 -14.30 5.18
N HIS A 436 8.16 -15.59 5.49
CA HIS A 436 8.88 -16.02 6.69
C HIS A 436 10.32 -15.52 6.69
N HIS A 437 11.04 -15.65 5.57
CA HIS A 437 12.40 -15.16 5.43
C HIS A 437 12.50 -13.65 5.65
N ASN A 438 11.66 -12.87 4.97
CA ASN A 438 11.64 -11.40 5.08
C ASN A 438 11.30 -10.93 6.49
N LEU A 439 10.32 -11.57 7.13
CA LEU A 439 9.74 -11.10 8.39
C LEU A 439 10.46 -11.64 9.64
N SER A 440 11.37 -12.62 9.49
CA SER A 440 12.11 -13.22 10.61
C SER A 440 13.48 -12.61 10.76
N PHE A 441 13.97 -12.53 12.00
CA PHE A 441 15.36 -12.21 12.28
C PHE A 441 16.24 -13.42 11.94
N HIS A 442 16.69 -13.54 10.69
CA HIS A 442 17.83 -14.39 10.40
C HIS A 442 19.09 -13.59 10.75
N ALA A 443 19.80 -14.01 11.81
CA ALA A 443 21.20 -13.64 11.96
C ALA A 443 21.93 -14.27 10.76
N VAL A 444 22.25 -13.45 9.76
CA VAL A 444 23.15 -13.83 8.67
C VAL A 444 24.56 -14.02 9.22
#